data_AF-A0A945XXT4-F1
#
_entry.id   AF-A0A945XXT4-F1
#
_cell.length_a   1.000
_cell.length_b   1.000
_cell.length_c   1.000
_cell.angle_alpha   90.00
_cell.angle_beta   90.00
_cell.angle_gamma   90.00
#
_symmetry.space_group_name_H-M   'P 1'
#
loop_
_entity.id
_entity.type
_entity.pdbx_description
1 polymer ?
#
loop_
_entity_poly.entity_id
_entity_poly.type
_entity_poly.pdbx_seq_one_letter_code
_entity_poly.pdbx_strand_id
1 'polypeptide(L)'
;MNLQKNNYRPEMTSAGIEASYPVTVMDEFGNMRETHITGERPLTIYVDKQEIVTLMTLGKYPELLVIGYLHNQGFIKNSEELKAVQVDWDIDCAVVVTRDGIGEWEEKLEKRTVTTGCGQGTVFGDLMENLDEIQLPTPTLYQSSFYSLLHNIREYNEVYKKSGAVHGCAL
;
A
#
# COMPACT_ATOMS: atom_id res chain seq x y z
N MET A 1 -32.61 -11.47 -10.89
CA MET A 1 -31.49 -12.34 -11.33
C MET A 1 -30.32 -12.01 -10.43
N ASN A 2 -30.09 -12.83 -9.40
CA ASN A 2 -29.10 -12.59 -8.35
C ASN A 2 -27.69 -12.81 -8.90
N LEU A 3 -26.95 -11.74 -9.15
CA LEU A 3 -25.50 -11.81 -9.30
C LEU A 3 -24.91 -12.00 -7.90
N GLN A 4 -24.72 -13.26 -7.48
CA GLN A 4 -23.72 -13.56 -6.47
C GLN A 4 -22.36 -13.23 -7.09
N LYS A 5 -21.90 -11.97 -6.92
CA LYS A 5 -20.49 -11.63 -7.14
C LYS A 5 -19.69 -12.47 -6.16
N ASN A 6 -19.07 -13.52 -6.68
CA ASN A 6 -18.14 -14.33 -5.92
C ASN A 6 -16.92 -13.44 -5.65
N ASN A 7 -16.91 -12.74 -4.52
CA ASN A 7 -15.81 -11.85 -4.14
C ASN A 7 -14.61 -12.71 -3.73
N TYR A 8 -13.93 -13.26 -4.72
CA TYR A 8 -12.68 -13.96 -4.50
C TYR A 8 -11.67 -13.01 -3.85
N ARG A 9 -10.92 -13.53 -2.88
CA ARG A 9 -9.79 -12.85 -2.26
C ARG A 9 -8.60 -13.80 -2.26
N PRO A 10 -7.39 -13.32 -2.58
CA PRO A 10 -6.19 -14.13 -2.44
C PRO A 10 -6.01 -14.54 -0.97
N GLU A 11 -5.35 -15.67 -0.74
CA GLU A 11 -4.91 -16.07 0.59
C GLU A 11 -3.87 -15.06 1.12
N MET A 12 -4.00 -14.62 2.37
CA MET A 12 -3.14 -13.59 2.96
C MET A 12 -2.64 -14.00 4.35
N THR A 13 -1.37 -13.70 4.64
CA THR A 13 -0.75 -13.94 5.96
C THR A 13 -1.34 -13.08 7.08
N SER A 14 -1.93 -11.93 6.74
CA SER A 14 -2.41 -10.93 7.70
C SER A 14 -1.30 -10.46 8.66
N ALA A 15 -0.09 -10.25 8.13
CA ALA A 15 1.11 -9.97 8.89
C ALA A 15 1.25 -8.48 9.27
N GLY A 16 0.15 -7.80 9.62
CA GLY A 16 0.21 -6.40 10.03
C GLY A 16 1.04 -6.21 11.32
N ILE A 17 1.93 -5.22 11.32
CA ILE A 17 2.73 -4.83 12.50
C ILE A 17 2.33 -3.45 13.03
N GLU A 18 2.74 -3.14 14.25
CA GLU A 18 2.52 -1.82 14.83
C GLU A 18 3.33 -0.76 14.08
N ALA A 19 2.64 0.31 13.67
CA ALA A 19 3.22 1.39 12.88
C ALA A 19 4.03 2.40 13.70
N SER A 20 3.99 2.34 15.02
CA SER A 20 4.66 3.28 15.92
C SER A 20 5.16 2.60 17.17
N TYR A 21 6.30 3.05 17.69
CA TYR A 21 6.89 2.53 18.92
C TYR A 21 7.29 3.67 19.87
N PRO A 22 7.30 3.42 21.20
CA PRO A 22 7.68 4.43 22.18
C PRO A 22 9.19 4.69 22.15
N VAL A 23 9.56 5.96 22.34
CA VAL A 23 10.93 6.42 22.49
C VAL A 23 11.00 7.50 23.56
N THR A 24 12.14 7.58 24.25
CA THR A 24 12.42 8.67 25.20
C THR A 24 13.13 9.81 24.47
N VAL A 25 12.57 11.01 24.55
CA VAL A 25 13.09 12.24 23.94
C VAL A 25 13.36 13.30 25.00
N MET A 26 14.17 14.29 24.67
CA MET A 26 14.43 15.46 25.53
C MET A 26 13.67 16.66 24.98
N ASP A 27 12.96 17.38 25.83
CA ASP A 27 12.25 18.61 25.48
C ASP A 27 13.17 19.84 25.48
N GLU A 28 12.62 21.00 25.07
CA GLU A 28 13.34 22.27 24.99
C GLU A 28 13.83 22.81 26.35
N PHE A 29 13.32 22.27 27.46
CA PHE A 29 13.70 22.61 28.82
C PHE A 29 14.66 21.59 29.43
N GLY A 30 15.08 20.57 28.67
CA GLY A 30 15.99 19.52 29.12
C GLY A 30 15.34 18.38 29.89
N ASN A 31 14.01 18.28 29.93
CA ASN A 31 13.31 17.19 30.60
C ASN A 31 13.13 15.99 29.65
N MET A 32 13.30 14.78 30.18
CA MET A 32 13.01 13.56 29.43
C MET A 32 11.50 13.29 29.40
N ARG A 33 10.97 12.97 28.21
CA ARG A 33 9.57 12.61 27.98
C ARG A 33 9.47 11.37 27.11
N GLU A 34 8.41 10.61 27.28
CA GLU A 34 8.08 9.49 26.39
C GLU A 34 7.18 9.98 25.26
N THR A 35 7.51 9.62 24.03
CA THR A 35 6.70 9.92 22.83
C THR A 35 6.68 8.70 21.92
N HIS A 36 5.77 8.66 20.95
CA HIS A 36 5.77 7.63 19.92
C HIS A 36 6.35 8.19 18.63
N ILE A 37 7.21 7.41 17.98
CA ILE A 37 7.66 7.70 16.62
C ILE A 37 7.18 6.61 15.66
N THR A 38 6.93 7.02 14.43
CA THR A 38 6.54 6.13 13.35
C THR A 38 7.73 5.25 12.95
N GLY A 39 7.50 3.95 12.82
CA GLY A 39 8.47 3.03 12.24
C GLY A 39 8.28 2.89 10.74
N GLU A 40 9.36 3.06 9.98
CA GLU A 40 9.40 2.78 8.55
C GLU A 40 10.31 1.58 8.32
N ARG A 41 9.84 0.60 7.54
CA ARG A 41 10.57 -0.62 7.22
C ARG A 41 10.58 -0.86 5.72
N PRO A 42 11.66 -1.45 5.17
CA PRO A 42 11.64 -1.93 3.81
C PRO A 42 10.67 -3.11 3.68
N LEU A 43 10.08 -3.27 2.50
CA LEU A 43 9.29 -4.43 2.11
C LEU A 43 9.59 -4.72 0.64
N THR A 44 10.37 -5.77 0.38
CA THR A 44 10.72 -6.22 -0.97
C THR A 44 9.62 -7.12 -1.53
N ILE A 45 9.04 -6.74 -2.66
CA ILE A 45 7.96 -7.46 -3.31
C ILE A 45 8.55 -8.42 -4.34
N TYR A 46 8.27 -9.71 -4.18
CA TYR A 46 8.54 -10.75 -5.14
C TYR A 46 7.23 -11.26 -5.72
N VAL A 47 7.15 -11.42 -7.04
CA VAL A 47 6.01 -12.06 -7.71
C VAL A 47 6.52 -13.25 -8.51
N ASP A 48 6.00 -14.44 -8.23
CA ASP A 48 6.44 -15.70 -8.86
C ASP A 48 7.98 -15.86 -8.94
N LYS A 49 8.66 -15.50 -7.83
CA LYS A 49 10.13 -15.51 -7.64
C LYS A 49 10.90 -14.39 -8.33
N GLN A 50 10.24 -13.51 -9.06
CA GLN A 50 10.86 -12.32 -9.64
C GLN A 50 10.81 -11.14 -8.65
N GLU A 51 11.95 -10.51 -8.39
CA GLU A 51 11.98 -9.27 -7.59
C GLU A 51 11.40 -8.11 -8.39
N ILE A 52 10.43 -7.40 -7.80
CA ILE A 52 9.76 -6.26 -8.44
C ILE A 52 10.31 -4.95 -7.91
N VAL A 53 10.19 -4.71 -6.61
CA VAL A 53 10.55 -3.43 -5.98
C VAL A 53 10.74 -3.61 -4.48
N THR A 54 11.52 -2.72 -3.86
CA THR A 54 11.49 -2.53 -2.41
C THR A 54 10.78 -1.23 -2.07
N LEU A 55 9.70 -1.31 -1.28
CA LEU A 55 8.95 -0.17 -0.78
C LEU A 55 9.36 0.14 0.65
N MET A 56 9.26 1.40 1.06
CA MET A 56 9.29 1.77 2.47
C MET A 56 7.84 1.87 2.99
N THR A 57 7.56 1.28 4.15
CA THR A 57 6.19 1.15 4.66
C THR A 57 6.11 1.15 6.19
N LEU A 58 4.93 1.49 6.71
CA LEU A 58 4.56 1.34 8.12
C LEU A 58 4.25 -0.10 8.53
N GLY A 59 3.96 -0.96 7.54
CA GLY A 59 3.66 -2.38 7.79
C GLY A 59 2.30 -2.70 8.41
N LYS A 60 1.36 -1.74 8.50
CA LYS A 60 0.04 -1.99 9.12
C LYS A 60 -0.87 -2.91 8.28
N TYR A 61 -0.87 -2.73 6.95
CA TYR A 61 -1.65 -3.54 6.00
C TYR A 61 -0.77 -3.94 4.81
N PRO A 62 0.28 -4.75 5.02
CA PRO A 62 1.32 -4.97 4.01
C PRO A 62 0.78 -5.73 2.79
N GLU A 63 -0.11 -6.71 2.95
CA GLU A 63 -0.69 -7.43 1.82
C GLU A 63 -1.58 -6.54 0.95
N LEU A 64 -2.38 -5.66 1.57
CA LEU A 64 -3.20 -4.69 0.83
C LEU A 64 -2.33 -3.67 0.09
N LEU A 65 -1.23 -3.23 0.71
CA LEU A 65 -0.24 -2.37 0.07
C LEU A 65 0.34 -3.05 -1.17
N VAL A 66 0.74 -4.33 -1.07
CA VAL A 66 1.30 -5.10 -2.19
C VAL A 66 0.29 -5.26 -3.33
N ILE A 67 -0.94 -5.67 -3.02
CA ILE A 67 -2.00 -5.82 -4.03
C ILE A 67 -2.29 -4.48 -4.71
N GLY A 68 -2.44 -3.41 -3.92
CA GLY A 68 -2.68 -2.07 -4.42
C GLY A 68 -1.52 -1.55 -5.27
N TYR A 69 -0.28 -1.84 -4.89
CA TYR A 69 0.91 -1.47 -5.67
C TYR A 69 0.93 -2.19 -7.03
N LEU A 70 0.74 -3.50 -7.06
CA LEU A 70 0.71 -4.29 -8.30
C LEU A 70 -0.40 -3.82 -9.24
N HIS A 71 -1.59 -3.54 -8.71
CA HIS A 71 -2.70 -2.99 -9.49
C HIS A 71 -2.37 -1.58 -10.01
N ASN A 72 -1.86 -0.69 -9.15
CA ASN A 72 -1.54 0.69 -9.53
C ASN A 72 -0.36 0.77 -10.52
N GLN A 73 0.54 -0.21 -10.55
CA GLN A 73 1.58 -0.31 -11.58
C GLN A 73 1.12 -1.10 -12.82
N GLY A 74 -0.13 -1.56 -12.84
CA GLY A 74 -0.73 -2.32 -13.94
C GLY A 74 -0.07 -3.68 -14.17
N PHE A 75 0.52 -4.29 -13.14
CA PHE A 75 0.98 -5.68 -13.20
C PHE A 75 -0.23 -6.64 -13.19
N ILE A 76 -1.26 -6.30 -12.39
CA ILE A 76 -2.53 -7.03 -12.34
C ILE A 76 -3.69 -6.09 -12.66
N LYS A 77 -4.78 -6.61 -13.23
CA LYS A 77 -6.01 -5.84 -13.46
C LYS A 77 -7.00 -6.00 -12.33
N ASN A 78 -7.00 -7.16 -11.68
CA ASN A 78 -7.86 -7.43 -10.52
C ASN A 78 -7.20 -8.42 -9.56
N SER A 79 -7.73 -8.51 -8.34
CA SER A 79 -7.21 -9.40 -7.30
C SER A 79 -7.42 -10.89 -7.58
N GLU A 80 -8.25 -11.27 -8.55
CA GLU A 80 -8.51 -12.68 -8.88
C GLU A 80 -7.32 -13.35 -9.55
N GLU A 81 -6.47 -12.57 -10.22
CA GLU A 81 -5.19 -13.01 -10.81
C GLU A 81 -4.19 -13.50 -9.76
N LEU A 82 -4.39 -13.14 -8.49
CA LEU A 82 -3.53 -13.52 -7.38
C LEU A 82 -4.07 -14.74 -6.65
N LYS A 83 -3.23 -15.74 -6.43
CA LYS A 83 -3.53 -16.88 -5.57
C LYS A 83 -3.29 -16.55 -4.09
N ALA A 84 -2.12 -15.99 -3.78
CA ALA A 84 -1.71 -15.70 -2.42
C ALA A 84 -0.78 -14.49 -2.34
N VAL A 85 -0.82 -13.79 -1.20
CA VAL A 85 0.13 -12.74 -0.82
C VAL A 85 0.60 -13.02 0.60
N GLN A 86 1.88 -13.33 0.74
CA GLN A 86 2.49 -13.72 2.01
C GLN A 86 3.56 -12.71 2.38
N VAL A 87 3.53 -12.23 3.61
CA VAL A 87 4.49 -11.25 4.12
C VAL A 87 5.26 -11.88 5.27
N ASP A 88 6.57 -11.76 5.20
CA ASP A 88 7.52 -12.23 6.21
C ASP A 88 8.45 -11.08 6.60
N TRP A 89 8.34 -10.65 7.85
CA TRP A 89 9.12 -9.53 8.41
C TRP A 89 10.50 -9.95 8.92
N ASP A 90 10.79 -11.25 9.03
CA ASP A 90 12.14 -11.70 9.40
C ASP A 90 13.13 -11.50 8.24
N ILE A 91 12.61 -11.41 7.02
CA ILE A 91 13.38 -11.17 5.80
C ILE A 91 12.91 -9.93 5.02
N ASP A 92 12.02 -9.11 5.61
CA ASP A 92 11.46 -7.89 5.00
C ASP A 92 10.87 -8.09 3.59
N CYS A 93 10.18 -9.21 3.36
CA CYS A 93 9.70 -9.60 2.02
C CYS A 93 8.19 -9.84 1.97
N ALA A 94 7.59 -9.51 0.82
CA ALA A 94 6.27 -9.95 0.41
C ALA A 94 6.38 -10.85 -0.81
N VAL A 95 5.91 -12.10 -0.71
CA VAL A 95 5.86 -13.06 -1.81
C VAL A 95 4.42 -13.15 -2.33
N VAL A 96 4.27 -12.91 -3.62
CA VAL A 96 3.00 -12.98 -4.34
C VAL A 96 3.04 -14.17 -5.29
N VAL A 97 2.00 -14.98 -5.22
CA VAL A 97 1.79 -16.11 -6.13
C VAL A 97 0.65 -15.77 -7.06
N THR A 98 0.90 -15.72 -8.36
CA THR A 98 -0.17 -15.50 -9.36
C THR A 98 -0.84 -16.82 -9.75
N ARG A 99 -1.97 -16.75 -10.46
CA ARG A 99 -2.65 -17.93 -11.01
C ARG A 99 -2.06 -18.39 -12.34
N ASP A 100 -1.77 -17.45 -13.22
CA ASP A 100 -1.45 -17.70 -14.63
C ASP A 100 0.03 -17.38 -14.97
N GLY A 101 0.82 -16.97 -13.99
CA GLY A 101 2.22 -16.58 -14.15
C GLY A 101 2.42 -15.09 -14.50
N ILE A 102 3.70 -14.69 -14.58
CA ILE A 102 4.14 -13.30 -14.82
C ILE A 102 4.33 -12.92 -16.30
N GLY A 103 3.99 -13.79 -17.25
CA GLY A 103 3.94 -13.50 -18.70
C GLY A 103 4.98 -12.51 -19.22
N GLU A 104 4.52 -11.47 -19.94
CA GLU A 104 5.34 -10.41 -20.56
C GLU A 104 5.80 -9.30 -19.58
N TRP A 105 5.82 -9.54 -18.26
CA TRP A 105 6.21 -8.49 -17.30
C TRP A 105 7.70 -8.12 -17.39
N GLU A 106 8.54 -8.96 -17.99
CA GLU A 106 9.97 -8.72 -18.18
C GLU A 106 10.23 -7.40 -18.93
N GLU A 107 9.51 -7.13 -20.04
CA GLU A 107 9.64 -5.86 -20.77
C GLU A 107 9.23 -4.65 -19.92
N LYS A 108 8.22 -4.83 -19.07
CA LYS A 108 7.73 -3.78 -18.17
C LYS A 108 8.73 -3.47 -17.05
N LEU A 109 9.42 -4.49 -16.55
CA LEU A 109 10.47 -4.38 -15.54
C LEU A 109 11.75 -3.76 -16.12
N GLU A 110 12.06 -3.98 -17.40
CA GLU A 110 13.17 -3.31 -18.08
C GLU A 110 12.94 -1.80 -18.22
N LYS A 111 11.69 -1.37 -18.44
CA LYS A 111 11.28 0.04 -18.48
C LYS A 111 11.07 0.62 -17.07
N ARG A 112 12.05 0.43 -16.18
CA ARG A 112 12.04 0.96 -14.81
C ARG A 112 12.57 2.38 -14.75
N THR A 113 11.75 3.33 -14.28
CA THR A 113 12.20 4.70 -13.99
C THR A 113 12.30 4.91 -12.48
N VAL A 114 13.50 5.23 -12.00
CA VAL A 114 13.73 5.60 -10.60
C VAL A 114 13.53 7.11 -10.45
N THR A 115 12.59 7.52 -9.60
CA THR A 115 12.27 8.93 -9.35
C THR A 115 12.89 9.40 -8.03
N THR A 116 13.19 10.69 -7.92
CA THR A 116 13.85 11.27 -6.72
C THR A 116 12.85 11.76 -5.66
N GLY A 117 11.55 11.45 -5.80
CA GLY A 117 10.49 11.94 -4.91
C GLY A 117 10.04 10.92 -3.87
N CYS A 118 9.60 11.39 -2.69
CA CYS A 118 9.13 10.56 -1.58
C CYS A 118 7.80 9.81 -1.85
N GLY A 119 7.16 10.01 -3.01
CA GLY A 119 5.84 9.46 -3.34
C GLY A 119 5.92 8.03 -3.90
N GLN A 120 6.47 7.89 -5.10
CA GLN A 120 6.75 6.58 -5.72
C GLN A 120 8.16 6.62 -6.31
N GLY A 121 9.15 6.20 -5.51
CA GLY A 121 10.56 6.20 -5.91
C GLY A 121 10.88 5.31 -7.13
N THR A 122 9.95 4.46 -7.59
CA THR A 122 10.08 3.68 -8.82
C THR A 122 8.72 3.54 -9.51
N VAL A 123 8.69 3.84 -10.80
CA VAL A 123 7.53 3.68 -11.69
C VAL A 123 7.90 2.74 -12.84
N PHE A 124 6.95 1.88 -13.26
CA PHE A 124 7.16 0.88 -14.31
C PHE A 124 6.29 1.12 -15.56
N GLY A 125 6.90 0.95 -16.73
CA GLY A 125 6.22 0.91 -18.03
C GLY A 125 5.50 2.20 -18.42
N ASP A 126 4.53 2.07 -19.33
CA ASP A 126 3.76 3.15 -19.95
C ASP A 126 2.57 3.61 -19.07
N LEU A 127 2.73 3.62 -17.74
CA LEU A 127 1.65 3.99 -16.80
C LEU A 127 1.00 5.33 -17.18
N MET A 128 1.82 6.30 -17.58
CA MET A 128 1.36 7.63 -17.99
C MET A 128 0.53 7.60 -19.28
N GLU A 129 0.80 6.69 -20.20
CA GLU A 129 0.04 6.57 -21.47
C GLU A 129 -1.36 6.00 -21.22
N ASN A 130 -1.51 5.13 -20.22
CA ASN A 130 -2.79 4.50 -19.88
C ASN A 130 -3.74 5.43 -19.09
N LEU A 131 -3.26 6.56 -18.57
CA LEU A 131 -4.09 7.50 -17.81
C LEU A 131 -5.13 8.20 -18.69
N ASP A 132 -4.80 8.47 -19.95
CA ASP A 132 -5.67 9.19 -20.88
C ASP A 132 -6.93 8.37 -21.27
N GLU A 133 -6.89 7.06 -21.10
CA GLU A 133 -8.00 6.15 -21.39
C GLU A 133 -8.98 5.98 -20.21
N ILE A 134 -8.64 6.49 -19.02
CA ILE A 134 -9.43 6.27 -17.81
C ILE A 134 -10.72 7.11 -17.85
N GLN A 135 -11.86 6.42 -17.95
CA GLN A 135 -13.17 7.02 -17.76
C GLN A 135 -13.66 6.82 -16.33
N LEU A 136 -13.76 7.92 -15.58
CA LEU A 136 -14.25 7.89 -14.20
C LEU A 136 -15.76 8.12 -14.14
N PRO A 137 -16.49 7.43 -13.24
CA PRO A 137 -17.86 7.78 -12.95
C PRO A 137 -17.93 9.17 -12.31
N THR A 138 -19.01 9.91 -12.59
CA THR A 138 -19.30 11.21 -11.96
C THR A 138 -20.41 11.05 -10.94
N PRO A 139 -20.13 10.56 -9.71
CA PRO A 139 -21.16 10.42 -8.70
C PRO A 139 -21.63 11.79 -8.21
N THR A 140 -22.91 11.88 -7.85
CA THR A 140 -23.40 13.01 -7.04
C THR A 140 -23.17 12.69 -5.58
N LEU A 141 -22.39 13.52 -4.88
CA LEU A 141 -22.07 13.35 -3.46
C LEU A 141 -22.79 14.41 -2.63
N TYR A 142 -23.34 14.00 -1.49
CA TYR A 142 -23.90 14.94 -0.52
C TYR A 142 -22.77 15.57 0.30
N GLN A 143 -22.89 16.87 0.58
CA GLN A 143 -21.94 17.58 1.45
C GLN A 143 -21.85 16.95 2.85
N SER A 144 -22.97 16.43 3.38
CA SER A 144 -22.99 15.70 4.66
C SER A 144 -22.09 14.47 4.64
N SER A 145 -22.03 13.73 3.53
CA SER A 145 -21.14 12.58 3.37
C SER A 145 -19.67 12.98 3.48
N PHE A 146 -19.30 14.15 2.96
CA PHE A 146 -17.93 14.66 3.05
C PHE A 146 -17.53 15.00 4.49
N TYR A 147 -18.43 15.67 5.26
CA TYR A 147 -18.17 15.95 6.66
C TYR A 147 -18.08 14.67 7.50
N SER A 148 -18.96 13.70 7.25
CA SER A 148 -18.90 12.39 7.91
C SER A 148 -17.58 11.67 7.60
N LEU A 149 -17.12 11.69 6.34
CA LEU A 149 -15.85 11.10 5.95
C LEU A 149 -14.67 11.76 6.65
N LEU A 150 -14.62 13.10 6.68
CA LEU A 150 -13.56 13.83 7.38
C LEU A 150 -13.54 13.56 8.88
N HIS A 151 -14.72 13.45 9.49
CA HIS A 151 -14.84 13.08 10.89
C HIS A 151 -14.28 11.67 11.12
N ASN A 152 -14.70 10.70 10.31
CA ASN A 152 -14.23 9.32 10.40
C ASN A 152 -12.70 9.23 10.20
N ILE A 153 -12.12 9.91 9.21
CA ILE A 153 -10.66 9.90 8.99
C ILE A 153 -9.92 10.39 10.24
N ARG A 154 -10.42 11.45 10.89
CA ARG A 154 -9.83 11.94 12.14
C ARG A 154 -9.96 10.94 13.28
N GLU A 155 -11.09 10.24 13.37
CA GLU A 155 -11.30 9.24 14.42
C GLU A 155 -10.44 8.00 14.24
N TYR A 156 -10.34 7.44 13.02
CA TYR A 156 -9.63 6.18 12.77
C TYR A 156 -8.10 6.31 12.63
N ASN A 157 -7.57 7.53 12.49
CA ASN A 157 -6.14 7.75 12.28
C ASN A 157 -5.33 7.79 13.59
N GLU A 158 -5.35 6.67 14.32
CA GLU A 158 -4.65 6.50 15.60
C GLU A 158 -3.14 6.71 15.49
N VAL A 159 -2.53 6.34 14.36
CA VAL A 159 -1.08 6.53 14.15
C VAL A 159 -0.76 8.01 14.00
N TYR A 160 -1.53 8.77 13.22
CA TYR A 160 -1.36 10.21 13.12
C TYR A 160 -1.53 10.91 14.46
N LYS A 161 -2.53 10.52 15.26
CA LYS A 161 -2.72 11.08 16.60
C LYS A 161 -1.52 10.84 17.53
N LYS A 162 -0.81 9.71 17.36
CA LYS A 162 0.33 9.33 18.20
C LYS A 162 1.65 9.91 17.74
N SER A 163 1.92 9.97 16.43
CA SER A 163 3.24 10.32 15.90
C SER A 163 3.26 11.44 14.85
N GLY A 164 2.10 11.94 14.40
CA GLY A 164 1.96 13.12 13.52
C GLY A 164 2.50 13.00 12.09
N ALA A 165 3.29 11.97 11.78
CA ALA A 165 4.09 11.86 10.56
C ALA A 165 3.60 10.78 9.59
N VAL A 166 2.28 10.66 9.38
CA VAL A 166 1.70 9.66 8.46
C VAL A 166 0.58 10.24 7.60
N HIS A 167 0.45 9.74 6.38
CA HIS A 167 -0.68 10.01 5.51
C HIS A 167 -1.77 8.96 5.70
N GLY A 168 -3.04 9.36 5.58
CA GLY A 168 -4.19 8.47 5.63
C GLY A 168 -4.98 8.49 4.33
N CYS A 169 -5.57 7.35 3.98
CA CYS A 169 -6.49 7.20 2.85
C CYS A 169 -7.76 6.52 3.33
N ALA A 170 -8.92 6.96 2.83
CA ALA A 170 -10.23 6.38 3.12
C ALA A 170 -11.12 6.42 1.88
N LEU A 171 -12.06 5.49 1.80
CA LEU A 171 -13.06 5.35 0.74
C LEU A 171 -14.46 5.48 1.35
#